data_AF-A0A847SMX0-F1
#
_entry.id   AF-A0A847SMX0-F1
#
_cell.length_a   1.000
_cell.length_b   1.000
_cell.length_c   1.000
_cell.angle_alpha   90.00
_cell.angle_beta   90.00
_cell.angle_gamma   90.00
#
_symmetry.space_group_name_H-M   'P 1'
#
loop_
_entity.id
_entity.type
_entity.pdbx_description
1 polymer ?
#
loop_
_entity_poly.entity_id
_entity_poly.type
_entity_poly.pdbx_seq_one_letter_code
_entity_poly.pdbx_strand_id
1 'polypeptide(L)'
;MTKVKNLLVLFIPLLILASCKKEKAIPEKEVVDNQGKVTPVGSPDGTAESKVIGAAGGTFTTADGKMFITFPEGALTGNNTITIQPITNNVPGGAGKAYRITPHDVNFAQPVKITFTYNQDDLVNTTPQAMSIAYQDSKGVWRTAEGETNDTTQKKVTISTNHFSDWSLFKKLAIVPGISFVDPGSTITLKAIKTLDDDDMVPMPNAPLSDSFPAQIKEWKLAGAGSLVPHNDVATYSAPAAIPDRQPVAVSAELQTKTSKYLLVANIYIGKEGLTFRVDKGPWMHAVSVRGVTAISTPLGVLREFTAVIPGNPTIGDGVIMRWMGHPQKWDVLGWALTFPNFQYSYHENGNSVYYVQYSVPSGTASPGGITFFESDEVAGSYTMGSFNITKSGKTVVPPGGTGIPSFSNHQVEGFYKIKWAGQ
;
A
#
# COMPACT_ATOMS: atom_id res chain seq x y z
N MET A 1 -17.17 -41.52 97.28
CA MET A 1 -16.39 -40.30 97.59
C MET A 1 -15.43 -40.04 96.44
N THR A 2 -15.88 -39.26 95.46
CA THR A 2 -15.38 -37.90 95.19
C THR A 2 -14.00 -37.90 94.51
N LYS A 3 -13.96 -37.58 93.22
CA LYS A 3 -13.08 -36.54 92.67
C LYS A 3 -13.47 -36.22 91.23
N VAL A 4 -14.16 -35.08 91.10
CA VAL A 4 -14.45 -34.36 89.87
C VAL A 4 -13.13 -33.98 89.19
N LYS A 5 -13.01 -34.19 87.88
CA LYS A 5 -12.02 -33.51 87.04
C LYS A 5 -12.74 -32.86 85.86
N ASN A 6 -12.70 -31.53 85.88
CA ASN A 6 -13.31 -30.63 84.91
C ASN A 6 -12.78 -30.89 83.49
N LEU A 7 -13.71 -31.08 82.57
CA LEU A 7 -13.51 -31.17 81.13
C LEU A 7 -13.49 -29.75 80.55
N LEU A 8 -12.32 -29.24 80.21
CA LEU A 8 -12.15 -27.98 79.48
C LEU A 8 -12.05 -28.31 77.98
N VAL A 9 -13.12 -28.04 77.23
CA VAL A 9 -13.17 -28.23 75.77
C VAL A 9 -12.53 -27.02 75.10
N LEU A 10 -11.36 -27.22 74.48
CA LEU A 10 -10.64 -26.19 73.73
C LEU A 10 -11.08 -26.24 72.25
N PHE A 11 -11.60 -25.11 71.77
CA PHE A 11 -12.08 -24.86 70.41
C PHE A 11 -10.91 -24.73 69.42
N ILE A 12 -10.84 -25.59 68.40
CA ILE A 12 -9.94 -25.46 67.25
C ILE A 12 -10.79 -25.23 65.99
N PRO A 13 -10.65 -24.10 65.27
CA PRO A 13 -11.37 -23.89 64.03
C PRO A 13 -10.69 -24.62 62.87
N LEU A 14 -11.44 -25.51 62.23
CA LEU A 14 -11.06 -26.28 61.04
C LEU A 14 -11.26 -25.40 59.78
N LEU A 15 -10.17 -25.01 59.12
CA LEU A 15 -10.22 -24.35 57.80
C LEU A 15 -10.67 -25.37 56.74
N ILE A 16 -11.81 -25.12 56.11
CA ILE A 16 -12.29 -25.87 54.95
C ILE A 16 -11.82 -25.14 53.68
N LEU A 17 -10.94 -25.79 52.91
CA LEU A 17 -10.52 -25.36 51.58
C LEU A 17 -11.63 -25.66 50.57
N ALA A 18 -12.26 -24.61 50.03
CA ALA A 18 -13.17 -24.72 48.89
C ALA A 18 -12.37 -24.70 47.57
N SER A 19 -12.28 -25.84 46.90
CA SER A 19 -11.70 -25.99 45.56
C SER A 19 -12.78 -25.78 44.50
N CYS A 20 -12.89 -24.57 43.96
CA CYS A 20 -13.70 -24.30 42.76
C CYS A 20 -12.99 -24.86 41.51
N LYS A 21 -13.55 -25.93 40.91
CA LYS A 21 -13.24 -26.32 39.53
C LYS A 21 -13.78 -25.24 38.59
N LYS A 22 -12.88 -24.50 37.94
CA LYS A 22 -13.23 -23.59 36.84
C LYS A 22 -13.42 -24.44 35.58
N GLU A 23 -14.66 -24.59 35.17
CA GLU A 23 -15.01 -25.18 33.87
C GLU A 23 -14.50 -24.23 32.77
N LYS A 24 -13.66 -24.75 31.87
CA LYS A 24 -13.11 -23.99 30.75
C LYS A 24 -14.27 -23.71 29.79
N ALA A 25 -14.70 -22.46 29.71
CA ALA A 25 -15.53 -21.99 28.62
C ALA A 25 -14.80 -22.28 27.29
N ILE A 26 -15.45 -23.05 26.42
CA ILE A 26 -15.05 -23.23 25.04
C ILE A 26 -15.20 -21.84 24.39
N PRO A 27 -14.17 -21.27 23.73
CA PRO A 27 -14.35 -20.01 23.03
C PRO A 27 -15.41 -20.21 21.94
N GLU A 28 -16.50 -19.47 22.07
CA GLU A 28 -17.55 -19.37 21.07
C GLU A 28 -16.91 -18.89 19.77
N LYS A 29 -17.10 -19.68 18.70
CA LYS A 29 -16.67 -19.32 17.36
C LYS A 29 -17.37 -17.99 17.02
N GLU A 30 -16.63 -16.91 16.77
CA GLU A 30 -17.23 -15.68 16.27
C GLU A 30 -18.09 -16.00 15.05
N VAL A 31 -19.38 -15.72 15.13
CA VAL A 31 -20.29 -15.84 13.99
C VAL A 31 -19.87 -14.76 13.01
N VAL A 32 -19.29 -15.17 11.88
CA VAL A 32 -18.95 -14.22 10.83
C VAL A 32 -20.25 -13.66 10.28
N ASP A 33 -20.44 -12.35 10.42
CA ASP A 33 -21.62 -11.66 9.91
C ASP A 33 -21.57 -11.62 8.38
N ASN A 34 -22.34 -12.50 7.75
CA ASN A 34 -22.44 -12.63 6.30
C ASN A 34 -23.27 -11.50 5.63
N GLN A 35 -23.52 -10.39 6.33
CA GLN A 35 -24.24 -9.23 5.78
C GLN A 35 -23.35 -8.26 5.00
N GLY A 36 -22.02 -8.42 5.07
CA GLY A 36 -21.05 -7.52 4.43
C GLY A 36 -20.73 -6.28 5.25
N LYS A 37 -19.62 -5.63 4.93
CA LYS A 37 -19.17 -4.41 5.60
C LYS A 37 -19.93 -3.20 5.04
N VAL A 38 -20.63 -2.50 5.92
CA VAL A 38 -21.21 -1.18 5.61
C VAL A 38 -20.11 -0.14 5.59
N THR A 39 -20.01 0.64 4.50
CA THR A 39 -19.05 1.74 4.39
C THR A 39 -19.73 3.04 3.95
N PRO A 40 -19.15 4.22 4.24
CA PRO A 40 -19.69 5.49 3.76
C PRO A 40 -19.72 5.55 2.23
N VAL A 41 -20.69 6.29 1.70
CA VAL A 41 -20.73 6.67 0.29
C VAL A 41 -19.50 7.53 -0.04
N GLY A 42 -18.89 7.32 -1.20
CA GLY A 42 -17.68 8.05 -1.57
C GLY A 42 -17.92 9.55 -1.78
N SER A 43 -16.98 10.38 -1.33
CA SER A 43 -16.96 11.83 -1.60
C SER A 43 -16.26 12.12 -2.93
N PRO A 44 -16.63 13.18 -3.66
CA PRO A 44 -15.94 13.60 -4.87
C PRO A 44 -14.41 13.68 -4.71
N ASP A 45 -13.69 13.05 -5.63
CA ASP A 45 -12.22 13.04 -5.70
C ASP A 45 -11.77 13.21 -7.16
N GLY A 46 -12.38 14.17 -7.85
CA GLY A 46 -12.10 14.46 -9.25
C GLY A 46 -13.23 15.23 -9.93
N THR A 47 -12.93 15.70 -11.14
CA THR A 47 -13.89 16.41 -11.98
C THR A 47 -14.91 15.43 -12.55
N ALA A 48 -16.18 15.80 -12.55
CA ALA A 48 -17.22 15.04 -13.22
C ALA A 48 -17.20 15.28 -14.73
N GLU A 49 -17.38 14.21 -15.51
CA GLU A 49 -17.44 14.24 -16.97
C GLU A 49 -18.83 13.80 -17.42
N SER A 50 -19.35 14.39 -18.50
CA SER A 50 -20.70 14.07 -19.02
C SER A 50 -20.70 13.81 -20.51
N LYS A 51 -21.52 12.84 -20.94
CA LYS A 51 -21.70 12.49 -22.35
C LYS A 51 -23.16 12.09 -22.63
N VAL A 52 -23.70 12.57 -23.76
CA VAL A 52 -25.02 12.13 -24.25
C VAL A 52 -24.88 10.80 -24.99
N ILE A 53 -25.62 9.79 -24.55
CA ILE A 53 -25.72 8.47 -25.20
C ILE A 53 -27.17 8.26 -25.64
N GLY A 54 -27.37 7.91 -26.90
CA GLY A 54 -28.68 7.64 -27.48
C GLY A 54 -28.97 6.16 -27.69
N ALA A 55 -30.07 5.87 -28.38
CA ALA A 55 -30.49 4.50 -28.69
C ALA A 55 -29.49 3.74 -29.58
N ALA A 56 -28.67 4.43 -30.37
CA ALA A 56 -27.59 3.82 -31.16
C ALA A 56 -26.46 3.21 -30.29
N GLY A 57 -26.48 3.42 -28.97
CA GLY A 57 -25.44 2.97 -28.07
C GLY A 57 -24.18 3.83 -28.18
N GLY A 58 -23.04 3.25 -27.80
CA GLY A 58 -21.73 3.91 -27.86
C GLY A 58 -20.87 3.61 -26.65
N THR A 59 -19.84 4.42 -26.45
CA THR A 59 -18.89 4.26 -25.33
C THR A 59 -18.73 5.56 -24.56
N PHE A 60 -18.38 5.45 -23.29
CA PHE A 60 -17.96 6.56 -22.44
C PHE A 60 -16.74 6.15 -21.64
N THR A 61 -15.58 6.75 -21.93
CA THR A 61 -14.31 6.54 -21.23
C THR A 61 -13.97 7.77 -20.40
N THR A 62 -13.52 7.58 -19.17
CA THR A 62 -13.02 8.66 -18.30
C THR A 62 -11.71 9.24 -18.85
N ALA A 63 -11.41 10.53 -18.57
CA ALA A 63 -10.19 11.16 -19.08
C ALA A 63 -8.89 10.47 -18.61
N ASP A 64 -8.92 9.81 -17.45
CA ASP A 64 -7.79 9.01 -16.92
C ASP A 64 -7.64 7.63 -17.57
N GLY A 65 -8.59 7.21 -18.41
CA GLY A 65 -8.61 5.91 -19.07
C GLY A 65 -8.81 4.70 -18.14
N LYS A 66 -9.10 4.93 -16.84
CA LYS A 66 -9.24 3.87 -15.84
C LYS A 66 -10.60 3.19 -15.87
N MET A 67 -11.67 3.90 -16.23
CA MET A 67 -13.01 3.33 -16.36
C MET A 67 -13.60 3.65 -17.74
N PHE A 68 -14.26 2.67 -18.35
CA PHE A 68 -15.12 2.95 -19.50
C PHE A 68 -16.36 2.07 -19.54
N ILE A 69 -17.43 2.62 -20.09
CA ILE A 69 -18.75 2.01 -20.22
C ILE A 69 -19.03 1.78 -21.69
N THR A 70 -19.54 0.60 -22.03
CA THR A 70 -20.03 0.28 -23.38
C THR A 70 -21.53 0.04 -23.33
N PHE A 71 -22.25 0.82 -24.12
CA PHE A 71 -23.70 0.75 -24.29
C PHE A 71 -23.99 0.02 -25.60
N PRO A 72 -24.60 -1.18 -25.57
CA PRO A 72 -25.05 -1.81 -26.80
C PRO A 72 -26.16 -0.99 -27.46
N GLU A 73 -26.33 -1.17 -28.77
CA GLU A 73 -27.47 -0.60 -29.50
C GLU A 73 -28.79 -1.08 -28.87
N GLY A 74 -29.71 -0.16 -28.64
CA GLY A 74 -30.99 -0.43 -28.01
C GLY A 74 -30.91 -0.58 -26.48
N ALA A 75 -29.77 -0.35 -25.83
CA ALA A 75 -29.70 -0.32 -24.36
C ALA A 75 -30.57 0.80 -23.76
N LEU A 76 -30.63 1.94 -24.44
CA LEU A 76 -31.42 3.11 -24.08
C LEU A 76 -32.51 3.34 -25.14
N THR A 77 -33.67 3.84 -24.71
CA THR A 77 -34.79 4.17 -25.60
C THR A 77 -34.71 5.57 -26.19
N GLY A 78 -33.81 6.42 -25.67
CA GLY A 78 -33.62 7.81 -26.10
C GLY A 78 -32.30 8.39 -25.59
N ASN A 79 -32.07 9.67 -25.89
CA ASN A 79 -30.87 10.38 -25.47
C ASN A 79 -30.86 10.60 -23.96
N ASN A 80 -29.85 10.07 -23.28
CA ASN A 80 -29.61 10.26 -21.86
C ASN A 80 -28.24 10.92 -21.66
N THR A 81 -28.17 11.91 -20.78
CA THR A 81 -26.89 12.46 -20.33
C THR A 81 -26.36 11.57 -19.23
N ILE A 82 -25.27 10.87 -19.52
CA ILE A 82 -24.56 10.04 -18.54
C ILE A 82 -23.42 10.87 -17.95
N THR A 83 -23.23 10.81 -16.64
CA THR A 83 -22.14 11.48 -15.94
C THR A 83 -21.33 10.46 -15.16
N ILE A 84 -20.00 10.59 -15.21
CA ILE A 84 -19.06 9.79 -14.42
C ILE A 84 -18.24 10.75 -13.55
N GLN A 85 -18.16 10.48 -12.25
CA GLN A 85 -17.37 11.27 -11.32
C GLN A 85 -16.44 10.36 -10.50
N PRO A 86 -15.12 10.60 -10.49
CA PRO A 86 -14.22 9.95 -9.55
C PRO A 86 -14.57 10.32 -8.10
N ILE A 87 -14.61 9.33 -7.22
CA ILE A 87 -14.91 9.47 -5.80
C ILE A 87 -13.87 8.71 -4.95
N THR A 88 -13.79 9.05 -3.67
CA THR A 88 -13.00 8.29 -2.68
C THR A 88 -13.45 6.84 -2.65
N ASN A 89 -12.48 5.93 -2.56
CA ASN A 89 -12.75 4.50 -2.59
C ASN A 89 -12.94 3.92 -1.18
N ASN A 90 -14.16 3.47 -0.87
CA ASN A 90 -14.52 2.86 0.40
C ASN A 90 -14.89 1.36 0.26
N VAL A 91 -14.59 0.72 -0.88
CA VAL A 91 -14.83 -0.71 -1.06
C VAL A 91 -13.86 -1.55 -0.21
N PRO A 92 -14.32 -2.62 0.44
CA PRO A 92 -13.43 -3.62 1.02
C PRO A 92 -12.39 -4.11 0.02
N GLY A 93 -11.11 -4.07 0.40
CA GLY A 93 -9.99 -4.41 -0.49
C GLY A 93 -9.82 -3.53 -1.73
N GLY A 94 -10.23 -2.26 -1.69
CA GLY A 94 -10.18 -1.36 -2.84
C GLY A 94 -8.81 -1.19 -3.51
N ALA A 95 -8.85 -0.99 -4.83
CA ALA A 95 -7.71 -0.62 -5.65
C ALA A 95 -8.05 0.62 -6.50
N GLY A 96 -7.20 1.65 -6.44
CA GLY A 96 -7.44 2.91 -7.13
C GLY A 96 -8.69 3.65 -6.65
N LYS A 97 -9.20 4.55 -7.50
CA LYS A 97 -10.41 5.35 -7.24
C LYS A 97 -11.69 4.52 -7.47
N ALA A 98 -12.77 4.93 -6.83
CA ALA A 98 -14.12 4.51 -7.19
C ALA A 98 -14.75 5.56 -8.11
N TYR A 99 -15.84 5.22 -8.80
CA TYR A 99 -16.55 6.12 -9.70
C TYR A 99 -18.05 6.08 -9.44
N ARG A 100 -18.65 7.26 -9.30
CA ARG A 100 -20.10 7.44 -9.30
C ARG A 100 -20.58 7.61 -10.73
N ILE A 101 -21.58 6.84 -11.12
CA ILE A 101 -22.20 6.93 -12.44
C ILE A 101 -23.65 7.40 -12.26
N THR A 102 -24.06 8.47 -12.93
CA THR A 102 -25.44 8.99 -12.86
C THR A 102 -26.04 9.13 -14.26
N PRO A 103 -27.38 9.08 -14.41
CA PRO A 103 -28.41 8.96 -13.37
C PRO A 103 -28.56 7.53 -12.82
N HIS A 104 -28.99 7.39 -11.55
CA HIS A 104 -29.17 6.07 -10.90
C HIS A 104 -30.48 5.38 -11.30
N ASP A 105 -31.48 6.13 -11.73
CA ASP A 105 -32.83 5.70 -12.09
C ASP A 105 -33.00 5.40 -13.59
N VAL A 106 -31.89 5.16 -14.29
CA VAL A 106 -31.91 4.75 -15.70
C VAL A 106 -32.38 3.30 -15.85
N ASN A 107 -33.33 3.09 -16.76
CA ASN A 107 -33.79 1.75 -17.13
C ASN A 107 -33.11 1.30 -18.42
N PHE A 108 -32.32 0.24 -18.34
CA PHE A 108 -31.68 -0.35 -19.50
C PHE A 108 -32.51 -1.48 -20.10
N ALA A 109 -32.82 -1.41 -21.40
CA ALA A 109 -33.47 -2.49 -22.14
C ALA A 109 -32.49 -3.63 -22.48
N GLN A 110 -31.19 -3.35 -22.46
CA GLN A 110 -30.11 -4.33 -22.58
C GLN A 110 -28.99 -4.00 -21.59
N PRO A 111 -28.36 -4.99 -20.94
CA PRO A 111 -27.26 -4.73 -20.01
C PRO A 111 -26.11 -3.96 -20.67
N VAL A 112 -25.59 -2.97 -19.95
CA VAL A 112 -24.37 -2.25 -20.34
C VAL A 112 -23.15 -2.92 -19.73
N LYS A 113 -21.98 -2.70 -20.31
CA LYS A 113 -20.71 -3.22 -19.78
C LYS A 113 -19.92 -2.12 -19.11
N ILE A 114 -19.48 -2.35 -17.88
CA ILE A 114 -18.51 -1.48 -17.20
C ILE A 114 -17.17 -2.20 -17.20
N THR A 115 -16.13 -1.50 -17.64
CA THR A 115 -14.76 -2.02 -17.66
C THR A 115 -13.85 -1.11 -16.84
N PHE A 116 -13.04 -1.72 -15.98
CA PHE A 116 -11.94 -1.06 -15.30
C PHE A 116 -10.60 -1.58 -15.82
N THR A 117 -9.65 -0.67 -16.02
CA THR A 117 -8.25 -1.00 -16.32
C THR A 117 -7.42 -0.86 -15.05
N TYR A 118 -6.55 -1.84 -14.77
CA TYR A 118 -5.65 -1.80 -13.62
C TYR A 118 -4.17 -1.82 -14.04
N ASN A 119 -3.31 -1.25 -13.21
CA ASN A 119 -1.87 -1.17 -13.44
C ASN A 119 -1.09 -1.93 -12.36
N GLN A 120 0.23 -1.73 -12.27
CA GLN A 120 1.06 -2.41 -11.28
C GLN A 120 0.78 -1.94 -9.85
N ASP A 121 0.39 -0.69 -9.67
CA ASP A 121 0.13 -0.06 -8.37
C ASP A 121 -1.15 -0.64 -7.75
N ASP A 122 -2.15 -0.89 -8.60
CA ASP A 122 -3.39 -1.56 -8.23
C ASP A 122 -3.14 -3.02 -7.75
N LEU A 123 -2.01 -3.63 -8.15
CA LEU A 123 -1.66 -5.01 -7.86
C LEU A 123 -0.77 -5.20 -6.63
N VAL A 124 -0.32 -4.12 -5.98
CA VAL A 124 0.45 -4.26 -4.74
C VAL A 124 -0.33 -5.14 -3.79
N ASN A 125 0.32 -6.14 -3.20
CA ASN A 125 -0.23 -7.09 -2.23
C ASN A 125 -1.25 -8.11 -2.74
N THR A 126 -1.49 -8.15 -4.05
CA THR A 126 -2.40 -9.09 -4.70
C THR A 126 -1.81 -9.64 -6.00
N THR A 127 -2.63 -10.28 -6.82
CA THR A 127 -2.26 -10.83 -8.13
C THR A 127 -3.34 -10.49 -9.16
N PRO A 128 -3.02 -10.37 -10.46
CA PRO A 128 -4.00 -10.03 -11.50
C PRO A 128 -5.30 -10.83 -11.44
N GLN A 129 -5.24 -12.14 -11.19
CA GLN A 129 -6.40 -13.04 -11.12
C GLN A 129 -7.36 -12.75 -9.95
N ALA A 130 -6.89 -12.00 -8.95
CA ALA A 130 -7.66 -11.63 -7.78
C ALA A 130 -8.33 -10.27 -7.90
N MET A 131 -8.22 -9.58 -9.05
CA MET A 131 -8.95 -8.34 -9.31
C MET A 131 -10.41 -8.64 -9.71
N SER A 132 -11.33 -7.80 -9.22
CA SER A 132 -12.77 -7.91 -9.45
C SER A 132 -13.45 -6.53 -9.36
N ILE A 133 -14.70 -6.40 -9.81
CA ILE A 133 -15.48 -5.16 -9.72
C ILE A 133 -16.67 -5.34 -8.78
N ALA A 134 -16.91 -4.33 -7.95
CA ALA A 134 -18.06 -4.24 -7.07
C ALA A 134 -18.82 -2.92 -7.24
N TYR A 135 -20.08 -2.93 -6.81
CA TYR A 135 -20.94 -1.76 -6.71
C TYR A 135 -21.42 -1.56 -5.27
N GLN A 136 -21.72 -0.33 -4.87
CA GLN A 136 -22.31 -0.05 -3.56
C GLN A 136 -23.84 -0.01 -3.65
N ASP A 137 -24.51 -0.77 -2.78
CA ASP A 137 -25.97 -0.77 -2.68
C ASP A 137 -26.50 0.39 -1.81
N SER A 138 -27.82 0.56 -1.77
CA SER A 138 -28.47 1.62 -0.98
C SER A 138 -28.32 1.49 0.53
N LYS A 139 -27.82 0.34 1.03
CA LYS A 139 -27.50 0.11 2.43
C LYS A 139 -26.03 0.42 2.76
N GLY A 140 -25.26 0.88 1.77
CA GLY A 140 -23.84 1.14 1.91
C GLY A 140 -22.97 -0.12 1.88
N VAL A 141 -23.53 -1.27 1.48
CA VAL A 141 -22.80 -2.53 1.36
C VAL A 141 -22.31 -2.71 -0.06
N TRP A 142 -21.04 -3.03 -0.22
CA TRP A 142 -20.46 -3.34 -1.52
C TRP A 142 -20.77 -4.78 -1.93
N ARG A 143 -21.13 -4.95 -3.20
CA ARG A 143 -21.55 -6.22 -3.77
C ARG A 143 -20.84 -6.51 -5.08
N THR A 144 -20.53 -7.78 -5.29
CA THR A 144 -20.03 -8.29 -6.58
C THR A 144 -21.07 -8.12 -7.69
N ALA A 145 -20.58 -7.87 -8.90
CA ALA A 145 -21.41 -7.69 -10.09
C ALA A 145 -21.54 -8.97 -10.94
N GLU A 146 -22.46 -8.94 -11.90
CA GLU A 146 -22.74 -10.06 -12.78
C GLU A 146 -21.82 -10.10 -14.01
N GLY A 147 -21.64 -11.29 -14.58
CA GLY A 147 -20.98 -11.46 -15.87
C GLY A 147 -19.51 -11.01 -15.89
N GLU A 148 -18.81 -11.16 -14.78
CA GLU A 148 -17.42 -10.75 -14.65
C GLU A 148 -16.50 -11.49 -15.64
N THR A 149 -15.59 -10.76 -16.26
CA THR A 149 -14.45 -11.29 -17.00
C THR A 149 -13.20 -10.50 -16.61
N ASN A 150 -12.14 -11.20 -16.20
CA ASN A 150 -10.85 -10.61 -15.85
C ASN A 150 -9.79 -11.05 -16.88
N ASP A 151 -9.47 -10.15 -17.81
CA ASP A 151 -8.38 -10.32 -18.78
C ASP A 151 -7.07 -9.84 -18.14
N THR A 152 -6.27 -10.79 -17.64
CA THR A 152 -5.01 -10.48 -16.98
C THR A 152 -3.90 -10.04 -17.92
N THR A 153 -4.07 -10.25 -19.24
CA THR A 153 -3.10 -9.84 -20.26
C THR A 153 -3.30 -8.37 -20.60
N GLN A 154 -4.56 -7.96 -20.84
CA GLN A 154 -4.91 -6.57 -21.09
C GLN A 154 -5.08 -5.74 -19.81
N LYS A 155 -5.06 -6.40 -18.64
CA LYS A 155 -5.29 -5.82 -17.32
C LYS A 155 -6.63 -5.10 -17.22
N LYS A 156 -7.69 -5.80 -17.63
CA LYS A 156 -9.06 -5.29 -17.65
C LYS A 156 -10.02 -6.23 -16.94
N VAL A 157 -10.81 -5.69 -16.02
CA VAL A 157 -11.97 -6.38 -15.46
C VAL A 157 -13.22 -5.78 -16.07
N THR A 158 -14.12 -6.61 -16.58
CA THR A 158 -15.37 -6.20 -17.23
C THR A 158 -16.54 -6.89 -16.57
N ILE A 159 -17.63 -6.18 -16.31
CA ILE A 159 -18.89 -6.73 -15.79
C ILE A 159 -20.08 -6.32 -16.67
N SER A 160 -21.23 -6.96 -16.49
CA SER A 160 -22.51 -6.53 -17.07
C SER A 160 -23.42 -5.97 -15.97
N THR A 161 -24.11 -4.87 -16.25
CA THR A 161 -25.06 -4.26 -15.32
C THR A 161 -26.28 -3.67 -16.02
N ASN A 162 -27.38 -3.57 -15.28
CA ASN A 162 -28.64 -2.95 -15.68
C ASN A 162 -28.98 -1.72 -14.82
N HIS A 163 -28.03 -1.22 -14.02
CA HIS A 163 -28.21 -0.04 -13.18
C HIS A 163 -26.91 0.73 -13.02
N PHE A 164 -27.02 1.98 -12.57
CA PHE A 164 -25.90 2.82 -12.19
C PHE A 164 -25.93 3.17 -10.69
N SER A 165 -24.74 3.39 -10.15
CA SER A 165 -24.45 3.57 -8.72
C SER A 165 -22.97 3.97 -8.55
N ASP A 166 -22.38 3.69 -7.40
CA ASP A 166 -20.94 3.77 -7.17
C ASP A 166 -20.27 2.43 -7.50
N TRP A 167 -19.19 2.46 -8.28
CA TRP A 167 -18.48 1.28 -8.78
C TRP A 167 -16.99 1.37 -8.47
N SER A 168 -16.35 0.23 -8.18
CA SER A 168 -14.93 0.19 -7.87
C SER A 168 -14.27 -1.15 -8.20
N LEU A 169 -12.97 -1.10 -8.48
CA LEU A 169 -12.09 -2.27 -8.43
C LEU A 169 -11.79 -2.65 -6.98
N PHE A 170 -11.79 -3.95 -6.72
CA PHE A 170 -11.35 -4.50 -5.46
C PHE A 170 -10.52 -5.78 -5.63
N LYS A 171 -9.80 -6.12 -4.56
CA LYS A 171 -8.94 -7.29 -4.45
C LYS A 171 -9.70 -8.38 -3.71
N LYS A 172 -9.94 -9.51 -4.38
CA LYS A 172 -10.55 -10.72 -3.79
C LYS A 172 -9.66 -11.32 -2.70
N LEU A 173 -8.35 -11.25 -2.89
CA LEU A 173 -7.31 -11.74 -1.99
C LEU A 173 -6.21 -10.69 -1.82
N ALA A 174 -5.66 -10.59 -0.62
CA ALA A 174 -4.51 -9.76 -0.35
C ALA A 174 -3.64 -10.30 0.78
N ILE A 175 -2.35 -9.97 0.75
CA ILE A 175 -1.45 -10.07 1.91
C ILE A 175 -1.37 -8.72 2.60
N VAL A 176 -1.56 -8.67 3.92
CA VAL A 176 -1.55 -7.44 4.71
C VAL A 176 -0.56 -7.55 5.87
N PRO A 177 0.32 -6.56 6.07
CA PRO A 177 0.61 -5.47 5.13
C PRO A 177 1.30 -5.97 3.84
N GLY A 178 1.04 -5.27 2.73
CA GLY A 178 1.65 -5.56 1.42
C GLY A 178 3.06 -4.97 1.25
N ILE A 179 3.31 -3.85 1.89
CA ILE A 179 4.64 -3.25 2.03
C ILE A 179 4.84 -2.90 3.50
N SER A 180 6.05 -3.10 4.01
CA SER A 180 6.39 -2.74 5.39
C SER A 180 7.83 -2.34 5.57
N PHE A 181 8.08 -1.58 6.62
CA PHE A 181 9.40 -1.17 7.08
C PHE A 181 9.59 -1.70 8.49
N VAL A 182 10.63 -2.50 8.70
CA VAL A 182 10.91 -3.21 9.94
C VAL A 182 12.34 -2.92 10.37
N ASP A 183 12.53 -2.58 11.64
CA ASP A 183 13.86 -2.37 12.20
C ASP A 183 14.67 -3.68 12.21
N PRO A 184 16.00 -3.63 12.05
CA PRO A 184 16.84 -4.82 12.19
C PRO A 184 16.58 -5.55 13.53
N GLY A 185 16.45 -6.87 13.47
CA GLY A 185 16.14 -7.72 14.63
C GLY A 185 14.67 -7.72 15.10
N SER A 186 13.80 -6.91 14.48
CA SER A 186 12.38 -6.84 14.84
C SER A 186 11.52 -7.82 14.06
N THR A 187 10.27 -8.00 14.48
CA THR A 187 9.30 -8.90 13.84
C THR A 187 8.08 -8.17 13.31
N ILE A 188 7.44 -8.71 12.27
CA ILE A 188 6.13 -8.26 11.80
C ILE A 188 5.22 -9.46 11.52
N THR A 189 3.92 -9.26 11.69
CA THR A 189 2.90 -10.26 11.33
C THR A 189 2.28 -9.90 9.99
N LEU A 190 2.23 -10.89 9.11
CA LEU A 190 1.55 -10.84 7.82
C LEU A 190 0.29 -11.70 7.91
N LYS A 191 -0.79 -11.26 7.28
CA LYS A 191 -2.04 -12.02 7.15
C LYS A 191 -2.44 -12.10 5.69
N ALA A 192 -2.90 -13.26 5.25
CA ALA A 192 -3.56 -13.42 3.98
C ALA A 192 -5.08 -13.39 4.19
N ILE A 193 -5.73 -12.42 3.56
CA ILE A 193 -7.16 -12.15 3.75
C ILE A 193 -7.93 -12.29 2.43
N LYS A 194 -9.21 -12.64 2.54
CA LYS A 194 -10.18 -12.65 1.44
C LYS A 194 -11.25 -11.60 1.69
N THR A 195 -11.77 -11.00 0.62
CA THR A 195 -12.89 -10.06 0.70
C THR A 195 -14.26 -10.70 0.46
N LEU A 196 -14.25 -11.99 0.11
CA LEU A 196 -15.43 -12.81 -0.18
C LEU A 196 -15.46 -14.03 0.75
N ASP A 197 -16.65 -14.36 1.24
CA ASP A 197 -16.94 -15.62 1.94
C ASP A 197 -17.20 -16.75 0.93
N ASP A 198 -16.22 -16.98 0.06
CA ASP A 198 -16.22 -18.08 -0.90
C ASP A 198 -14.83 -18.71 -0.86
N ASP A 199 -14.70 -20.02 -1.08
CA ASP A 199 -13.39 -20.68 -1.10
C ASP A 199 -12.82 -20.80 -2.53
N ASP A 200 -13.68 -20.74 -3.55
CA ASP A 200 -13.27 -20.86 -4.96
C ASP A 200 -12.92 -19.51 -5.61
N MET A 201 -13.10 -18.39 -4.89
CA MET A 201 -12.85 -17.01 -5.35
C MET A 201 -13.65 -16.61 -6.58
N VAL A 202 -14.82 -17.21 -6.72
CA VAL A 202 -15.76 -16.94 -7.80
C VAL A 202 -16.76 -15.91 -7.29
N PRO A 203 -16.76 -14.68 -7.83
CA PRO A 203 -17.73 -13.67 -7.43
C PRO A 203 -19.13 -14.11 -7.88
N MET A 204 -19.93 -14.62 -6.95
CA MET A 204 -21.36 -14.84 -7.20
C MET A 204 -22.06 -13.49 -7.29
N PRO A 205 -23.02 -13.29 -8.21
CA PRO A 205 -23.84 -12.08 -8.27
C PRO A 205 -24.37 -11.62 -6.91
N ASN A 206 -24.23 -10.34 -6.60
CA ASN A 206 -24.78 -9.69 -5.40
C ASN A 206 -24.23 -10.20 -4.07
N ALA A 207 -23.12 -10.95 -4.07
CA ALA A 207 -22.45 -11.40 -2.85
C ALA A 207 -21.87 -10.18 -2.10
N PRO A 208 -22.11 -10.07 -0.78
CA PRO A 208 -21.61 -8.96 0.00
C PRO A 208 -20.10 -9.07 0.26
N LEU A 209 -19.40 -7.93 0.20
CA LEU A 209 -17.98 -7.86 0.51
C LEU A 209 -17.71 -7.61 2.01
N SER A 210 -16.65 -8.19 2.55
CA SER A 210 -16.09 -7.90 3.88
C SER A 210 -14.57 -7.80 3.80
N ASP A 211 -13.87 -7.36 4.85
CA ASP A 211 -12.41 -7.14 4.83
C ASP A 211 -11.60 -8.26 5.51
N SER A 212 -12.25 -9.25 6.13
CA SER A 212 -11.63 -9.99 7.25
C SER A 212 -11.78 -11.51 7.19
N PHE A 213 -12.03 -12.11 6.03
CA PHE A 213 -12.06 -13.57 5.95
C PHE A 213 -10.63 -14.14 5.88
N PRO A 214 -10.27 -15.15 6.68
CA PRO A 214 -8.96 -15.79 6.60
C PRO A 214 -8.81 -16.56 5.29
N ALA A 215 -7.67 -16.44 4.62
CA ALA A 215 -7.38 -17.17 3.40
C ALA A 215 -6.78 -18.56 3.68
N GLN A 216 -7.20 -19.59 2.94
CA GLN A 216 -6.65 -20.94 3.06
C GLN A 216 -5.28 -21.06 2.38
N ILE A 217 -4.22 -20.71 3.10
CA ILE A 217 -2.86 -20.73 2.57
C ILE A 217 -2.32 -22.15 2.48
N LYS A 218 -1.85 -22.51 1.28
CA LYS A 218 -1.17 -23.78 1.01
C LYS A 218 0.28 -23.74 1.45
N GLU A 219 0.97 -22.64 1.15
CA GLU A 219 2.40 -22.52 1.43
C GLU A 219 2.82 -21.06 1.60
N TRP A 220 3.68 -20.80 2.60
CA TRP A 220 4.36 -19.52 2.79
C TRP A 220 5.83 -19.66 2.40
N LYS A 221 6.38 -18.67 1.69
CA LYS A 221 7.80 -18.64 1.31
C LYS A 221 8.44 -17.30 1.66
N LEU A 222 9.71 -17.36 2.04
CA LEU A 222 10.58 -16.19 2.22
C LEU A 222 11.66 -16.21 1.14
N ALA A 223 11.80 -15.09 0.43
CA ALA A 223 12.89 -14.82 -0.49
C ALA A 223 13.70 -13.62 0.04
N GLY A 224 14.84 -13.91 0.67
CA GLY A 224 15.69 -12.89 1.29
C GLY A 224 16.23 -13.35 2.64
N ALA A 225 16.84 -12.42 3.37
CA ALA A 225 17.35 -12.67 4.72
C ALA A 225 16.22 -12.68 5.77
N GLY A 226 16.50 -13.25 6.95
CA GLY A 226 15.55 -13.37 8.06
C GLY A 226 14.95 -14.76 8.17
N SER A 227 13.86 -14.88 8.94
CA SER A 227 13.12 -16.12 9.11
C SER A 227 11.61 -15.89 9.06
N LEU A 228 10.86 -16.90 8.63
CA LEU A 228 9.41 -16.86 8.53
C LEU A 228 8.79 -18.05 9.27
N VAL A 229 7.85 -17.78 10.17
CA VAL A 229 7.11 -18.79 10.92
C VAL A 229 5.63 -18.73 10.50
N PRO A 230 5.15 -19.67 9.69
CA PRO A 230 3.77 -19.69 9.24
C PRO A 230 2.82 -20.31 10.29
N HIS A 231 1.61 -19.77 10.33
CA HIS A 231 0.48 -20.19 11.16
C HIS A 231 -0.83 -20.00 10.37
N ASN A 232 -1.19 -20.98 9.53
CA ASN A 232 -2.37 -20.92 8.63
C ASN A 232 -2.35 -19.69 7.70
N ASP A 233 -3.34 -18.82 7.81
CA ASP A 233 -3.49 -17.56 7.07
C ASP A 233 -2.57 -16.44 7.59
N VAL A 234 -1.81 -16.71 8.64
CA VAL A 234 -0.89 -15.76 9.27
C VAL A 234 0.55 -16.25 9.10
N ALA A 235 1.51 -15.33 8.98
CA ALA A 235 2.92 -15.64 9.11
C ALA A 235 3.67 -14.55 9.86
N THR A 236 4.54 -14.94 10.78
CA THR A 236 5.42 -14.02 11.50
C THR A 236 6.79 -13.99 10.84
N TYR A 237 7.16 -12.83 10.30
CA TYR A 237 8.49 -12.59 9.76
C TYR A 237 9.39 -11.99 10.86
N SER A 238 10.64 -12.46 10.94
CA SER A 238 11.68 -11.91 11.81
C SER A 238 12.85 -11.40 10.97
N ALA A 239 13.14 -10.11 11.10
CA ALA A 239 14.24 -9.47 10.39
C ALA A 239 15.60 -9.89 10.96
N PRO A 240 16.65 -10.01 10.12
CA PRO A 240 18.02 -10.18 10.60
C PRO A 240 18.47 -8.99 11.45
N ALA A 241 19.46 -9.19 12.32
CA ALA A 241 20.00 -8.16 13.20
C ALA A 241 20.72 -7.02 12.46
N ALA A 242 21.12 -7.24 11.21
CA ALA A 242 21.75 -6.25 10.33
C ALA A 242 20.96 -6.10 9.02
N ILE A 243 21.08 -4.92 8.39
CA ILE A 243 20.47 -4.64 7.08
C ILE A 243 21.10 -5.57 6.02
N PRO A 244 20.32 -6.41 5.32
CA PRO A 244 20.86 -7.31 4.30
C PRO A 244 21.21 -6.60 2.98
N ASP A 245 22.12 -7.20 2.21
CA ASP A 245 22.55 -6.66 0.90
C ASP A 245 21.43 -6.60 -0.14
N ARG A 246 20.49 -7.56 -0.09
CA ARG A 246 19.31 -7.60 -0.97
C ARG A 246 18.08 -7.13 -0.21
N GLN A 247 17.47 -6.07 -0.72
CA GLN A 247 16.30 -5.42 -0.17
C GLN A 247 15.38 -4.99 -1.32
N PRO A 248 14.05 -4.95 -1.12
CA PRO A 248 13.35 -5.53 0.03
C PRO A 248 13.48 -7.06 0.05
N VAL A 249 13.20 -7.70 1.19
CA VAL A 249 12.91 -9.14 1.21
C VAL A 249 11.45 -9.35 0.80
N ALA A 250 11.17 -10.47 0.14
CA ALA A 250 9.82 -10.79 -0.30
C ALA A 250 9.26 -11.98 0.49
N VAL A 251 8.06 -11.83 1.03
CA VAL A 251 7.28 -12.94 1.58
C VAL A 251 6.13 -13.21 0.64
N SER A 252 5.95 -14.48 0.27
CA SER A 252 4.84 -14.89 -0.58
C SER A 252 3.96 -15.94 0.08
N ALA A 253 2.67 -15.88 -0.26
CA ALA A 253 1.66 -16.85 0.14
C ALA A 253 1.03 -17.46 -1.10
N GLU A 254 1.17 -18.78 -1.25
CA GLU A 254 0.53 -19.57 -2.28
C GLU A 254 -0.84 -20.04 -1.81
N LEU A 255 -1.85 -19.77 -2.62
CA LEU A 255 -3.20 -20.29 -2.44
C LEU A 255 -3.58 -21.13 -3.66
N GLN A 256 -4.36 -22.18 -3.44
CA GLN A 256 -4.89 -23.01 -4.52
C GLN A 256 -6.37 -23.26 -4.26
N THR A 257 -7.22 -22.81 -5.17
CA THR A 257 -8.64 -23.17 -5.23
C THR A 257 -8.80 -24.39 -6.15
N LYS A 258 -10.04 -24.87 -6.34
CA LYS A 258 -10.28 -25.97 -7.29
C LYS A 258 -9.92 -25.59 -8.73
N THR A 259 -10.02 -24.32 -9.07
CA THR A 259 -9.94 -23.82 -10.45
C THR A 259 -8.72 -22.94 -10.70
N SER A 260 -8.07 -22.40 -9.66
CA SER A 260 -7.05 -21.36 -9.82
C SER A 260 -5.94 -21.45 -8.77
N LYS A 261 -4.76 -20.94 -9.14
CA LYS A 261 -3.62 -20.76 -8.26
C LYS A 261 -3.33 -19.26 -8.11
N TYR A 262 -3.12 -18.82 -6.89
CA TYR A 262 -2.81 -17.43 -6.55
C TYR A 262 -1.46 -17.36 -5.84
N LEU A 263 -0.70 -16.30 -6.14
CA LEU A 263 0.54 -15.98 -5.45
C LEU A 263 0.47 -14.53 -4.98
N LEU A 264 0.32 -14.36 -3.67
CA LEU A 264 0.35 -13.05 -3.03
C LEU A 264 1.80 -12.74 -2.64
N VAL A 265 2.22 -11.48 -2.76
CA VAL A 265 3.58 -11.05 -2.41
C VAL A 265 3.54 -9.77 -1.57
N ALA A 266 4.23 -9.81 -0.44
CA ALA A 266 4.54 -8.65 0.39
C ALA A 266 6.04 -8.35 0.32
N ASN A 267 6.38 -7.06 0.33
CA ASN A 267 7.77 -6.58 0.35
C ASN A 267 8.09 -5.95 1.69
N ILE A 268 9.17 -6.39 2.33
CA ILE A 268 9.60 -5.89 3.64
C ILE A 268 10.97 -5.23 3.49
N TYR A 269 11.01 -3.94 3.75
CA TYR A 269 12.24 -3.16 3.86
C TYR A 269 12.76 -3.26 5.28
N ILE A 270 14.03 -3.64 5.44
CA ILE A 270 14.67 -3.79 6.73
C ILE A 270 15.57 -2.59 6.98
N GLY A 271 15.16 -1.68 7.84
CA GLY A 271 15.92 -0.46 8.13
C GLY A 271 15.18 0.43 9.10
N LYS A 272 15.97 1.21 9.84
CA LYS A 272 15.44 2.17 10.82
C LYS A 272 14.75 3.34 10.13
N GLU A 273 13.96 4.09 10.91
CA GLU A 273 13.48 5.42 10.51
C GLU A 273 14.64 6.29 10.00
N GLY A 274 14.44 6.93 8.85
CA GLY A 274 15.49 7.65 8.13
C GLY A 274 15.53 7.26 6.66
N LEU A 275 16.66 7.60 6.04
CA LEU A 275 17.01 7.26 4.68
C LEU A 275 18.10 6.19 4.69
N THR A 276 17.85 5.05 4.07
CA THR A 276 18.85 4.01 3.87
C THR A 276 19.17 3.93 2.38
N PHE A 277 20.45 4.10 2.02
CA PHE A 277 20.86 4.18 0.61
C PHE A 277 22.28 3.66 0.41
N ARG A 278 22.65 3.39 -0.84
CA ARG A 278 24.01 2.98 -1.21
C ARG A 278 24.38 3.47 -2.60
N VAL A 279 25.69 3.46 -2.86
CA VAL A 279 26.29 3.81 -4.16
C VAL A 279 26.92 2.54 -4.75
N ASP A 280 26.67 2.26 -6.03
CA ASP A 280 27.25 1.14 -6.80
C ASP A 280 27.18 -0.23 -6.11
N LYS A 281 26.06 -0.52 -5.44
CA LYS A 281 25.87 -1.75 -4.65
C LYS A 281 26.91 -1.94 -3.54
N GLY A 282 27.57 -0.86 -3.11
CA GLY A 282 28.42 -0.83 -1.93
C GLY A 282 27.63 -0.99 -0.63
N PRO A 283 28.26 -0.73 0.54
CA PRO A 283 27.61 -0.89 1.83
C PRO A 283 26.41 0.06 1.97
N TRP A 284 25.38 -0.41 2.66
CA TRP A 284 24.25 0.43 3.05
C TRP A 284 24.70 1.50 4.03
N MET A 285 24.38 2.75 3.71
CA MET A 285 24.51 3.90 4.59
C MET A 285 23.13 4.24 5.15
N HIS A 286 23.10 4.70 6.40
CA HIS A 286 21.88 5.15 7.06
C HIS A 286 22.02 6.60 7.48
N ALA A 287 21.12 7.44 7.00
CA ALA A 287 21.04 8.85 7.33
C ALA A 287 19.75 9.14 8.09
N VAL A 288 19.85 9.91 9.17
CA VAL A 288 18.73 10.25 10.04
C VAL A 288 18.24 11.65 9.72
N SER A 289 16.93 11.82 9.52
CA SER A 289 16.33 13.14 9.39
C SER A 289 15.90 13.65 10.75
N VAL A 290 16.49 14.78 11.20
CA VAL A 290 16.18 15.38 12.50
C VAL A 290 14.87 16.17 12.46
N ARG A 291 14.56 16.78 11.32
CA ARG A 291 13.37 17.64 11.16
C ARG A 291 12.17 16.91 10.54
N GLY A 292 12.38 15.72 9.97
CA GLY A 292 11.37 15.08 9.16
C GLY A 292 11.17 15.79 7.82
N VAL A 293 10.04 15.52 7.17
CA VAL A 293 9.63 16.21 5.93
C VAL A 293 8.92 17.51 6.27
N THR A 294 9.32 18.58 5.60
CA THR A 294 8.70 19.91 5.71
C THR A 294 8.09 20.34 4.38
N ALA A 295 6.96 21.04 4.43
CA ALA A 295 6.30 21.66 3.28
C ALA A 295 6.53 23.19 3.30
N ILE A 296 6.99 23.74 2.18
CA ILE A 296 7.37 25.14 2.02
C ILE A 296 6.62 25.71 0.82
N SER A 297 5.82 26.76 1.03
CA SER A 297 5.16 27.48 -0.06
C SER A 297 6.18 28.27 -0.88
N THR A 298 6.19 28.07 -2.20
CA THR A 298 7.02 28.79 -3.15
C THR A 298 6.17 29.36 -4.28
N PRO A 299 6.68 30.32 -5.08
CA PRO A 299 5.96 30.80 -6.28
C PRO A 299 5.67 29.69 -7.31
N LEU A 300 6.39 28.57 -7.28
CA LEU A 300 6.22 27.43 -8.18
C LEU A 300 5.27 26.35 -7.62
N GLY A 301 4.70 26.57 -6.44
CA GLY A 301 3.87 25.60 -5.72
C GLY A 301 4.49 25.21 -4.37
N VAL A 302 4.01 24.11 -3.79
CA VAL A 302 4.50 23.64 -2.49
C VAL A 302 5.69 22.69 -2.69
N LEU A 303 6.86 23.13 -2.23
CA LEU A 303 8.08 22.36 -2.15
C LEU A 303 8.03 21.48 -0.91
N ARG A 304 8.36 20.21 -1.05
CA ARG A 304 8.59 19.29 0.06
C ARG A 304 10.04 18.88 0.08
N GLU A 305 10.61 18.87 1.27
CA GLU A 305 11.97 18.44 1.44
C GLU A 305 12.19 17.74 2.77
N PHE A 306 13.19 16.87 2.79
CA PHE A 306 13.85 16.48 4.03
C PHE A 306 15.37 16.52 3.82
N THR A 307 16.06 16.84 4.90
CA THR A 307 17.51 16.64 5.02
C THR A 307 17.77 15.52 6.01
N ALA A 308 18.72 14.66 5.69
CA ALA A 308 19.16 13.56 6.55
C ALA A 308 20.69 13.55 6.66
N VAL A 309 21.23 13.21 7.83
CA VAL A 309 22.68 13.20 8.09
C VAL A 309 23.11 11.80 8.51
N ILE A 310 24.24 11.34 7.99
CA ILE A 310 24.84 10.06 8.41
C ILE A 310 25.46 10.25 9.80
N PRO A 311 25.03 9.51 10.85
CA PRO A 311 25.58 9.66 12.19
C PRO A 311 27.09 9.48 12.22
N GLY A 312 27.78 10.35 12.97
CA GLY A 312 29.25 10.33 13.07
C GLY A 312 29.98 11.08 11.96
N ASN A 313 29.26 11.72 11.03
CA ASN A 313 29.85 12.68 10.10
C ASN A 313 29.57 14.13 10.58
N PRO A 314 30.55 14.83 11.18
CA PRO A 314 30.32 16.08 11.91
C PRO A 314 30.38 17.35 11.04
N THR A 315 30.66 17.26 9.74
CA THR A 315 30.92 18.45 8.92
C THR A 315 29.63 19.10 8.44
N ILE A 316 29.52 20.42 8.62
CA ILE A 316 28.41 21.21 8.07
C ILE A 316 28.42 21.08 6.53
N GLY A 317 27.31 20.64 5.96
CA GLY A 317 27.16 20.39 4.52
C GLY A 317 27.21 18.90 4.13
N ASP A 318 27.55 18.02 5.06
CA ASP A 318 27.52 16.58 4.84
C ASP A 318 26.12 16.03 5.13
N GLY A 319 25.58 15.26 4.20
CA GLY A 319 24.25 14.69 4.32
C GLY A 319 23.55 14.49 2.99
N VAL A 320 22.29 14.14 3.08
CA VAL A 320 21.41 13.88 1.96
C VAL A 320 20.24 14.84 2.00
N ILE A 321 19.93 15.43 0.85
CA ILE A 321 18.76 16.26 0.63
C ILE A 321 17.91 15.58 -0.44
N MET A 322 16.62 15.45 -0.16
CA MET A 322 15.63 14.98 -1.12
C MET A 322 14.51 16.02 -1.21
N ARG A 323 14.12 16.38 -2.44
CA ARG A 323 13.12 17.42 -2.71
C ARG A 323 12.15 17.01 -3.81
N TRP A 324 10.89 17.40 -3.67
CA TRP A 324 9.88 17.25 -4.71
C TRP A 324 8.81 18.33 -4.62
N MET A 325 8.09 18.56 -5.73
CA MET A 325 7.00 19.52 -5.81
C MET A 325 5.65 18.79 -5.78
N GLY A 326 4.63 19.46 -5.25
CA GLY A 326 3.27 18.92 -5.23
C GLY A 326 3.08 17.80 -4.19
N HIS A 327 1.86 17.26 -4.15
CA HIS A 327 1.43 16.25 -3.20
C HIS A 327 1.36 14.87 -3.89
N PRO A 328 2.46 14.08 -3.89
CA PRO A 328 2.41 12.75 -4.46
C PRO A 328 1.40 11.90 -3.70
N GLN A 329 0.60 11.15 -4.45
CA GLN A 329 -0.32 10.18 -3.91
C GLN A 329 0.41 8.85 -3.63
N LYS A 330 -0.27 7.98 -2.89
CA LYS A 330 0.18 6.61 -2.68
C LYS A 330 0.40 5.92 -4.03
N TRP A 331 1.57 5.31 -4.17
CA TRP A 331 2.13 4.67 -5.36
C TRP A 331 2.60 5.59 -6.49
N ASP A 332 2.57 6.92 -6.30
CA ASP A 332 3.12 7.82 -7.30
C ASP A 332 4.61 7.55 -7.52
N VAL A 333 5.02 7.71 -8.79
CA VAL A 333 6.42 7.67 -9.19
C VAL A 333 6.78 9.02 -9.83
N LEU A 334 7.70 9.73 -9.19
CA LEU A 334 8.25 10.98 -9.72
C LEU A 334 9.59 10.68 -10.38
N GLY A 335 9.62 10.73 -11.72
CA GLY A 335 10.86 10.61 -12.48
C GLY A 335 11.81 11.79 -12.22
N TRP A 336 13.12 11.56 -12.21
CA TRP A 336 14.09 12.64 -11.96
C TRP A 336 14.01 13.76 -12.99
N ALA A 337 14.27 14.98 -12.54
CA ALA A 337 14.43 16.14 -13.41
C ALA A 337 15.62 17.00 -12.97
N LEU A 338 15.95 18.01 -13.77
CA LEU A 338 17.04 18.95 -13.46
C LEU A 338 16.71 19.84 -12.26
N THR A 339 15.42 20.11 -12.02
CA THR A 339 14.97 20.94 -10.91
C THR A 339 14.28 20.11 -9.82
N PHE A 340 13.16 19.45 -10.13
CA PHE A 340 12.43 18.61 -9.18
C PHE A 340 11.80 17.40 -9.88
N PRO A 341 11.76 16.23 -9.23
CA PRO A 341 12.38 15.92 -7.95
C PRO A 341 13.91 15.99 -8.00
N ASN A 342 14.53 16.33 -6.88
CA ASN A 342 15.97 16.53 -6.73
C ASN A 342 16.52 15.69 -5.57
N PHE A 343 17.72 15.15 -5.81
CA PHE A 343 18.50 14.42 -4.83
C PHE A 343 19.91 14.99 -4.82
N GLN A 344 20.45 15.19 -3.63
CA GLN A 344 21.86 15.49 -3.44
C GLN A 344 22.38 14.73 -2.24
N TYR A 345 23.46 13.97 -2.42
CA TYR A 345 24.27 13.45 -1.32
C TYR A 345 25.64 14.12 -1.37
N SER A 346 26.03 14.78 -0.28
CA SER A 346 27.33 15.44 -0.14
C SER A 346 28.09 14.96 1.08
N TYR A 347 29.40 14.87 0.95
CA TYR A 347 30.32 14.64 2.07
C TYR A 347 31.72 15.20 1.77
N HIS A 348 32.54 15.33 2.82
CA HIS A 348 33.96 15.67 2.67
C HIS A 348 34.86 14.45 2.87
N GLU A 349 35.85 14.28 2.01
CA GLU A 349 36.84 13.21 2.11
C GLU A 349 38.23 13.72 1.66
N ASN A 350 39.23 13.58 2.55
CA ASN A 350 40.60 14.03 2.31
C ASN A 350 40.70 15.50 1.85
N GLY A 351 39.84 16.36 2.41
CA GLY A 351 39.75 17.79 2.06
C GLY A 351 38.97 18.09 0.77
N ASN A 352 38.55 17.08 0.00
CA ASN A 352 37.70 17.27 -1.16
C ASN A 352 36.23 17.34 -0.74
N SER A 353 35.41 18.11 -1.47
CA SER A 353 33.95 18.02 -1.38
C SER A 353 33.43 17.08 -2.47
N VAL A 354 32.67 16.08 -2.09
CA VAL A 354 32.09 15.08 -2.99
C VAL A 354 30.58 15.26 -3.05
N TYR A 355 30.02 15.22 -4.26
CA TYR A 355 28.59 15.37 -4.51
C TYR A 355 28.09 14.25 -5.41
N TYR A 356 26.93 13.68 -5.08
CA TYR A 356 26.13 12.80 -5.95
C TYR A 356 24.79 13.48 -6.20
N VAL A 357 24.39 13.58 -7.47
CA VAL A 357 23.18 14.30 -7.91
C VAL A 357 22.32 13.47 -8.85
N GLN A 358 21.06 13.87 -9.03
CA GLN A 358 20.03 13.14 -9.82
C GLN A 358 20.12 13.31 -11.35
N TYR A 359 21.18 13.92 -11.85
CA TYR A 359 21.44 14.07 -13.28
C TYR A 359 22.84 13.55 -13.59
N SER A 360 23.03 13.06 -14.82
CA SER A 360 24.31 12.53 -15.23
C SER A 360 25.27 13.64 -15.66
N VAL A 361 26.55 13.43 -15.37
CA VAL A 361 27.63 14.34 -15.77
C VAL A 361 28.48 13.72 -16.89
N PRO A 362 29.06 14.53 -17.80
CA PRO A 362 28.92 15.98 -17.91
C PRO A 362 27.67 16.42 -18.70
N SER A 363 26.82 15.49 -19.16
CA SER A 363 25.71 15.82 -20.07
C SER A 363 24.64 16.73 -19.47
N GLY A 364 24.52 16.79 -18.14
CA GLY A 364 23.49 17.57 -17.46
C GLY A 364 22.08 17.07 -17.77
N THR A 365 21.93 15.79 -18.13
CA THR A 365 20.64 15.17 -18.42
C THR A 365 20.10 14.48 -17.19
N ALA A 366 18.79 14.60 -16.91
CA ALA A 366 18.15 13.91 -15.80
C ALA A 366 18.41 12.40 -15.87
N SER A 367 18.74 11.79 -14.72
CA SER A 367 19.04 10.37 -14.67
C SER A 367 17.76 9.55 -14.81
N PRO A 368 17.80 8.38 -15.48
CA PRO A 368 16.67 7.45 -15.41
C PRO A 368 16.42 6.97 -13.98
N GLY A 369 15.16 6.61 -13.71
CA GLY A 369 14.68 6.25 -12.38
C GLY A 369 13.82 7.36 -11.77
N GLY A 370 13.61 7.30 -10.46
CA GLY A 370 12.75 8.25 -9.76
C GLY A 370 12.59 7.93 -8.29
N ILE A 371 11.65 8.63 -7.68
CA ILE A 371 11.16 8.41 -6.31
C ILE A 371 9.81 7.72 -6.39
N THR A 372 9.63 6.63 -5.67
CA THR A 372 8.36 5.91 -5.52
C THR A 372 7.83 6.12 -4.11
N PHE A 373 6.58 6.56 -3.99
CA PHE A 373 5.91 6.84 -2.72
C PHE A 373 4.99 5.66 -2.36
N PHE A 374 5.35 4.86 -1.35
CA PHE A 374 4.47 3.79 -0.85
C PHE A 374 3.41 4.31 0.12
N GLU A 375 3.72 5.42 0.79
CA GLU A 375 2.84 6.17 1.68
C GLU A 375 3.24 7.65 1.64
N SER A 376 2.26 8.55 1.59
CA SER A 376 2.52 9.98 1.38
C SER A 376 1.58 10.91 2.14
N ASP A 377 0.80 10.39 3.09
CA ASP A 377 -0.10 11.19 3.93
C ASP A 377 0.62 12.36 4.60
N GLU A 378 0.26 13.59 4.26
CA GLU A 378 0.82 14.84 4.81
C GLU A 378 0.21 15.23 6.15
N VAL A 379 0.26 14.31 7.11
CA VAL A 379 -0.28 14.52 8.45
C VAL A 379 0.88 14.63 9.43
N ALA A 380 0.91 15.69 10.23
CA ALA A 380 1.92 15.84 11.27
C ALA A 380 2.04 14.57 12.12
N GLY A 381 3.24 14.00 12.15
CA GLY A 381 3.53 12.77 12.89
C GLY A 381 3.28 11.45 12.15
N SER A 382 2.66 11.46 10.97
CA SER A 382 2.63 10.32 10.06
C SER A 382 4.00 10.15 9.36
N TYR A 383 4.13 9.12 8.53
CA TYR A 383 5.33 8.83 7.77
C TYR A 383 5.06 8.94 6.28
N THR A 384 5.98 9.57 5.54
CA THR A 384 6.17 9.22 4.14
C THR A 384 7.15 8.05 4.03
N MET A 385 6.81 7.10 3.19
CA MET A 385 7.58 5.87 2.98
C MET A 385 7.74 5.63 1.50
N GLY A 386 8.90 5.13 1.08
CA GLY A 386 9.16 4.94 -0.33
C GLY A 386 10.52 4.34 -0.65
N SER A 387 10.79 4.24 -1.95
CA SER A 387 12.07 3.84 -2.52
C SER A 387 12.50 4.81 -3.60
N PHE A 388 13.78 4.81 -3.94
CA PHE A 388 14.29 5.59 -5.06
C PHE A 388 15.47 4.89 -5.72
N ASN A 389 15.67 5.19 -7.00
CA ASN A 389 16.82 4.73 -7.75
C ASN A 389 17.22 5.79 -8.77
N ILE A 390 18.52 6.04 -8.87
CA ILE A 390 19.18 6.95 -9.81
C ILE A 390 20.18 6.07 -10.56
N THR A 391 19.82 5.63 -11.77
CA THR A 391 20.67 4.67 -12.52
C THR A 391 21.98 5.29 -12.99
N LYS A 392 22.02 6.62 -13.13
CA LYS A 392 23.17 7.37 -13.63
C LYS A 392 23.36 8.68 -12.87
N SER A 393 23.56 8.60 -11.56
CA SER A 393 23.84 9.74 -10.69
C SER A 393 25.19 10.34 -11.02
N GLY A 394 25.23 11.65 -11.27
CA GLY A 394 26.48 12.35 -11.48
C GLY A 394 27.23 12.51 -10.17
N LYS A 395 28.49 12.09 -10.16
CA LYS A 395 29.44 12.35 -9.08
C LYS A 395 30.37 13.48 -9.49
N THR A 396 30.52 14.47 -8.61
CA THR A 396 31.51 15.54 -8.73
C THR A 396 32.43 15.52 -7.51
N VAL A 397 33.74 15.54 -7.74
CA VAL A 397 34.75 15.71 -6.69
C VAL A 397 35.42 17.06 -6.90
N VAL A 398 35.27 17.96 -5.94
CA VAL A 398 35.84 19.31 -5.95
C VAL A 398 37.07 19.35 -5.02
N PRO A 399 38.26 19.66 -5.55
CA PRO A 399 39.47 19.79 -4.75
C PRO A 399 39.38 20.90 -3.68
N PRO A 400 40.18 20.81 -2.60
CA PRO A 400 40.17 21.80 -1.53
C PRO A 400 40.39 23.22 -2.05
N GLY A 401 39.66 24.19 -1.49
CA GLY A 401 39.81 25.61 -1.84
C GLY A 401 39.32 26.00 -3.25
N GLY A 402 38.67 25.10 -3.97
CA GLY A 402 38.10 25.38 -5.30
C GLY A 402 39.14 25.68 -6.39
N THR A 403 40.42 25.41 -6.13
CA THR A 403 41.54 25.79 -6.99
C THR A 403 41.97 24.68 -7.96
N GLY A 404 41.51 23.45 -7.75
CA GLY A 404 41.77 22.30 -8.62
C GLY A 404 40.63 22.03 -9.61
N ILE A 405 40.92 21.28 -10.68
CA ILE A 405 39.93 20.87 -11.70
C ILE A 405 38.99 19.82 -11.09
N PRO A 406 37.66 20.06 -11.06
CA PRO A 406 36.72 19.06 -10.59
C PRO A 406 36.75 17.79 -11.46
N SER A 407 36.63 16.62 -10.84
CA SER A 407 36.47 15.36 -11.55
C SER A 407 35.02 14.91 -11.58
N PHE A 408 34.63 14.23 -12.67
CA PHE A 408 33.24 13.84 -12.94
C PHE A 408 33.16 12.35 -13.28
N SER A 409 32.14 11.68 -12.76
CA SER A 409 31.85 10.27 -13.05
C SER A 409 30.36 10.01 -12.87
N ASN A 410 29.86 8.87 -13.35
CA ASN A 410 28.47 8.47 -13.13
C ASN A 410 28.40 7.18 -12.34
N HIS A 411 27.46 7.11 -11.42
CA HIS A 411 27.29 6.02 -10.47
C HIS A 411 25.83 5.64 -10.35
N GLN A 412 25.55 4.45 -9.83
CA GLN A 412 24.20 4.09 -9.42
C GLN A 412 23.99 4.47 -7.96
N VAL A 413 22.86 5.11 -7.65
CA VAL A 413 22.43 5.35 -6.26
C VAL A 413 21.03 4.78 -6.08
N GLU A 414 20.84 3.98 -5.05
CA GLU A 414 19.53 3.40 -4.72
C GLU A 414 19.29 3.43 -3.22
N GLY A 415 18.02 3.44 -2.83
CA GLY A 415 17.65 3.41 -1.43
C GLY A 415 16.16 3.39 -1.15
N PHE A 416 15.84 3.42 0.13
CA PHE A 416 14.49 3.47 0.66
C PHE A 416 14.44 4.39 1.87
N TYR A 417 13.26 4.92 2.16
CA TYR A 417 13.07 5.89 3.22
C TYR A 417 11.78 5.65 3.97
N LYS A 418 11.83 5.98 5.27
CA LYS A 418 10.70 6.14 6.15
C LYS A 418 10.98 7.40 6.97
N ILE A 419 10.35 8.51 6.59
CA ILE A 419 10.62 9.83 7.19
C ILE A 419 9.31 10.37 7.75
N LYS A 420 9.35 10.83 9.00
CA LYS A 420 8.20 11.41 9.67
C LYS A 420 7.88 12.80 9.09
N TRP A 421 6.61 13.17 8.99
CA TRP A 421 6.22 14.54 8.71
C TRP A 421 6.43 15.42 9.94
N ALA A 422 7.06 16.58 9.72
CA ALA A 422 7.25 17.57 10.78
C ALA A 422 5.89 18.02 11.34
N GLY A 423 5.82 18.23 12.66
CA GLY A 423 4.73 19.01 13.24
C GLY A 423 4.83 20.44 12.73
N GLN A 424 3.69 21.03 12.36
CA GLN A 424 3.63 22.46 12.00
C GLN A 424 4.06 23.36 13.15
#